data_AF-A0A1G2G2G4-F1
#
_entry.id   AF-A0A1G2G2G4-F1
#
_cell.length_a   1.000
_cell.length_b   1.000
_cell.length_c   1.000
_cell.angle_alpha   90.00
_cell.angle_beta   90.00
_cell.angle_gamma   90.00
#
_symmetry.space_group_name_H-M   'P 1'
#
loop_
_entity.id
_entity.type
_entity.pdbx_description
1 polymer ?
#
loop_
_entity_poly.entity_id
_entity_poly.type
_entity_poly.pdbx_seq_one_letter_code
_entity_poly.pdbx_strand_id
1 'polypeptide(L)'
;MQMQDMEHILKILTLAENAGRIGIVLGPESGDTELLAAHALKERLGEKAVVLNAPEHLQDRWSHMFKKERPQKEFALVLDTDTNPVDELRYEKEGGKLRIFLSPQHELTKDAFQLEHRYMPSDMIIALGFANETDITRTLETDTPLKNTAALINLSHIPSEALKKDALPSTNKWDIGAMKLWSRALLRSYVEDKNTVFWAFLPKEDFQKTNQPTSILPALLAHMGVVMELPPLRLILWQDQDFPANNVHILVSGTDPDVVMQIAQAAETSVTNGNLTIRGFANFSEAEVEMRKLLKSIKPEA
;
A
#
# COMPACT_ATOMS: atom_id res chain seq x y z
N MET A 1 3.68 -4.58 17.89
CA MET A 1 2.23 -4.60 17.61
C MET A 1 1.51 -4.43 18.93
N GLN A 2 0.77 -3.34 19.10
CA GLN A 2 0.08 -3.05 20.35
C GLN A 2 -1.13 -3.98 20.51
N MET A 3 -1.60 -4.18 21.73
CA MET A 3 -2.74 -5.08 22.02
C MET A 3 -4.02 -4.68 21.27
N GLN A 4 -4.21 -3.38 21.01
CA GLN A 4 -5.32 -2.84 20.21
C GLN A 4 -5.23 -3.22 18.73
N ASP A 5 -4.04 -3.29 18.14
CA ASP A 5 -3.85 -3.70 16.75
C ASP A 5 -4.28 -5.16 16.54
N MET A 6 -3.95 -6.02 17.51
CA MET A 6 -4.32 -7.44 17.48
C MET A 6 -5.84 -7.63 17.56
N GLU A 7 -6.51 -6.86 18.42
CA GLU A 7 -7.97 -6.93 18.57
C GLU A 7 -8.70 -6.47 17.29
N HIS A 8 -8.20 -5.41 16.65
CA HIS A 8 -8.69 -4.97 15.34
C HIS A 8 -8.46 -6.01 14.24
N ILE A 9 -7.27 -6.61 14.18
CA ILE A 9 -6.96 -7.67 13.20
C ILE A 9 -7.89 -8.87 13.41
N LEU A 10 -8.09 -9.32 14.65
CA LEU A 10 -8.99 -10.42 14.96
C LEU A 10 -10.43 -10.11 14.56
N LYS A 11 -10.91 -8.89 14.85
CA LYS A 11 -12.26 -8.45 14.43
C LYS A 11 -12.42 -8.48 12.91
N ILE A 12 -11.40 -8.02 12.17
CA ILE A 12 -11.40 -8.04 10.70
C ILE A 12 -11.39 -9.48 10.17
N LEU A 13 -10.57 -10.37 10.74
CA LEU A 13 -10.52 -11.78 10.36
C LEU A 13 -11.87 -12.46 10.61
N THR A 14 -12.49 -12.22 11.77
CA THR A 14 -13.82 -12.74 12.09
C THR A 14 -14.89 -12.21 11.14
N LEU A 15 -14.83 -10.94 10.74
CA LEU A 15 -15.73 -10.39 9.72
C LEU A 15 -15.53 -11.06 8.36
N ALA A 16 -14.27 -11.24 7.93
CA ALA A 16 -13.96 -11.90 6.67
C ALA A 16 -14.40 -13.37 6.67
N GLU A 17 -14.22 -14.11 7.76
CA GLU A 17 -14.66 -15.50 7.90
C GLU A 17 -16.17 -15.64 7.77
N ASN A 18 -16.93 -14.76 8.43
CA ASN A 18 -18.40 -14.80 8.45
C ASN A 18 -19.06 -14.13 7.24
N ALA A 19 -18.32 -13.37 6.44
CA ALA A 19 -18.85 -12.73 5.25
C ALA A 19 -19.26 -13.78 4.20
N GLY A 20 -20.53 -13.74 3.78
CA GLY A 20 -21.02 -14.56 2.66
C GLY A 20 -20.58 -14.02 1.30
N ARG A 21 -20.40 -12.69 1.20
CA ARG A 21 -19.89 -12.01 0.00
C ARG A 21 -18.89 -10.93 0.37
N ILE A 22 -17.70 -11.00 -0.23
CA ILE A 22 -16.63 -10.01 -0.10
C ILE A 22 -16.46 -9.32 -1.45
N GLY A 23 -16.70 -8.00 -1.47
CA GLY A 23 -16.44 -7.16 -2.64
C GLY A 23 -15.00 -6.67 -2.64
N ILE A 24 -14.29 -6.81 -3.76
CA ILE A 24 -13.01 -6.12 -3.97
C ILE A 24 -13.28 -4.98 -4.95
N VAL A 25 -12.97 -3.76 -4.52
CA VAL A 25 -13.16 -2.54 -5.30
C VAL A 25 -11.83 -1.87 -5.60
N LEU A 26 -11.68 -1.41 -6.84
CA LEU A 26 -10.52 -0.73 -7.36
C LEU A 26 -10.81 0.78 -7.48
N GLY A 27 -9.84 1.61 -7.11
CA GLY A 27 -9.91 3.05 -7.32
C GLY A 27 -9.95 3.43 -8.80
N PRO A 28 -10.42 4.65 -9.14
CA PRO A 28 -10.63 5.07 -10.53
C PRO A 28 -9.35 5.07 -11.38
N GLU A 29 -8.20 5.34 -10.75
CA GLU A 29 -6.89 5.39 -11.40
C GLU A 29 -6.09 4.07 -11.25
N SER A 30 -6.77 2.97 -10.88
CA SER A 30 -6.12 1.67 -10.68
C SER A 30 -5.48 1.16 -11.98
N GLY A 31 -4.26 0.62 -11.86
CA GLY A 31 -3.50 0.05 -12.96
C GLY A 31 -3.36 -1.47 -12.87
N ASP A 32 -2.32 -1.99 -13.53
CA ASP A 32 -2.02 -3.43 -13.53
C ASP A 32 -1.74 -3.96 -12.11
N THR A 33 -1.03 -3.18 -11.28
CA THR A 33 -0.65 -3.58 -9.92
C THR A 33 -1.88 -3.87 -9.05
N GLU A 34 -2.84 -2.95 -9.02
CA GLU A 34 -4.04 -3.06 -8.20
C GLU A 34 -4.93 -4.20 -8.69
N LEU A 35 -5.06 -4.40 -10.01
CA LEU A 35 -5.81 -5.52 -10.56
C LEU A 35 -5.17 -6.87 -10.20
N LEU A 36 -3.84 -6.99 -10.32
CA LEU A 36 -3.12 -8.20 -9.94
C LEU A 36 -3.23 -8.48 -8.44
N ALA A 37 -3.15 -7.45 -7.60
CA ALA A 37 -3.36 -7.56 -6.16
C ALA A 37 -4.79 -8.01 -5.83
N ALA A 38 -5.79 -7.47 -6.51
CA ALA A 38 -7.19 -7.90 -6.36
C ALA A 38 -7.38 -9.38 -6.72
N HIS A 39 -6.78 -9.84 -7.83
CA HIS A 39 -6.86 -11.25 -8.21
C HIS A 39 -6.13 -12.18 -7.21
N ALA A 40 -4.96 -11.77 -6.71
CA ALA A 40 -4.24 -12.52 -5.69
C ALA A 40 -5.05 -12.62 -4.38
N LEU A 41 -5.69 -11.53 -3.96
CA LEU A 41 -6.58 -11.53 -2.80
C LEU A 41 -7.80 -12.43 -3.03
N LYS A 42 -8.44 -12.33 -4.20
CA LYS A 42 -9.57 -13.16 -4.58
C LYS A 42 -9.23 -14.65 -4.52
N GLU A 43 -8.08 -15.05 -5.06
CA GLU A 43 -7.62 -16.45 -5.02
C GLU A 43 -7.46 -16.96 -3.59
N ARG A 44 -7.01 -16.11 -2.66
CA ARG A 44 -6.87 -16.46 -1.23
C ARG A 44 -8.18 -16.48 -0.47
N LEU A 45 -9.12 -15.60 -0.82
CA LEU A 45 -10.42 -15.49 -0.16
C LEU A 45 -11.46 -16.49 -0.71
N GLY A 46 -11.20 -17.06 -1.88
CA GLY A 46 -12.03 -18.09 -2.52
C GLY A 46 -13.29 -17.52 -3.17
N GLU A 47 -14.28 -18.39 -3.39
CA GLU A 47 -15.50 -18.12 -4.19
C GLU A 47 -16.38 -16.99 -3.64
N LYS A 48 -16.26 -16.63 -2.35
CA LYS A 48 -17.00 -15.51 -1.76
C LYS A 48 -16.48 -14.14 -2.18
N ALA A 49 -15.25 -14.07 -2.70
CA ALA A 49 -14.64 -12.82 -3.13
C ALA A 49 -14.88 -12.56 -4.62
N VAL A 50 -15.25 -11.32 -4.96
CA VAL A 50 -15.53 -10.90 -6.34
C VAL A 50 -14.91 -9.54 -6.60
N VAL A 51 -14.20 -9.38 -7.73
CA VAL A 51 -13.70 -8.08 -8.14
C VAL A 51 -14.83 -7.33 -8.86
N LEU A 52 -15.34 -6.26 -8.25
CA LEU A 52 -16.61 -5.64 -8.66
C LEU A 52 -16.44 -4.73 -9.87
N ASN A 53 -15.50 -3.79 -9.81
CA ASN A 53 -15.41 -2.66 -10.75
C ASN A 53 -14.09 -2.64 -11.56
N ALA A 54 -13.52 -3.80 -11.87
CA ALA A 54 -12.28 -3.87 -12.66
C ALA A 54 -12.47 -3.25 -14.07
N PRO A 55 -11.64 -2.26 -14.47
CA PRO A 55 -11.72 -1.64 -15.78
C PRO A 55 -11.57 -2.66 -16.93
N GLU A 56 -12.45 -2.59 -17.93
CA GLU A 56 -12.50 -3.57 -19.03
C GLU A 56 -11.16 -3.70 -19.77
N HIS A 57 -10.51 -2.58 -20.07
CA HIS A 57 -9.21 -2.58 -20.74
C HIS A 57 -8.08 -3.28 -19.94
N LEU A 58 -8.16 -3.28 -18.60
CA LEU A 58 -7.22 -4.03 -17.76
C LEU A 58 -7.56 -5.51 -17.77
N GLN A 59 -8.84 -5.85 -17.62
CA GLN A 59 -9.29 -7.24 -17.70
C GLN A 59 -8.93 -7.89 -19.05
N ASP A 60 -9.04 -7.13 -20.14
CA ASP A 60 -8.70 -7.57 -21.49
C ASP A 60 -7.23 -7.94 -21.61
N ARG A 61 -6.35 -7.07 -21.10
CA ARG A 61 -4.90 -7.26 -21.09
C ARG A 61 -4.48 -8.53 -20.36
N TRP A 62 -5.12 -8.80 -19.22
CA TRP A 62 -4.81 -9.95 -18.35
C TRP A 62 -5.71 -11.17 -18.55
N SER A 63 -6.56 -11.16 -19.58
CA SER A 63 -7.56 -12.21 -19.84
C SER A 63 -6.97 -13.59 -20.15
N HIS A 64 -5.69 -13.65 -20.51
CA HIS A 64 -4.94 -14.88 -20.72
C HIS A 64 -4.49 -15.54 -19.40
N MET A 65 -4.45 -14.77 -18.30
CA MET A 65 -4.10 -15.26 -16.96
C MET A 65 -5.34 -15.42 -16.08
N PHE A 66 -6.31 -14.50 -16.18
CA PHE A 66 -7.51 -14.50 -15.35
C PHE A 66 -8.76 -14.49 -16.22
N LYS A 67 -9.80 -15.19 -15.76
CA LYS A 67 -11.11 -15.12 -16.39
C LYS A 67 -11.67 -13.71 -16.19
N LYS A 68 -12.14 -13.08 -17.27
CA LYS A 68 -12.85 -11.80 -17.19
C LYS A 68 -14.06 -11.93 -16.26
N GLU A 69 -14.16 -11.02 -15.31
CA GLU A 69 -15.25 -10.96 -14.35
C GLU A 69 -16.19 -9.84 -14.75
N ARG A 70 -17.45 -10.22 -14.98
CA ARG A 70 -18.55 -9.29 -15.19
C ARG A 70 -19.59 -9.57 -14.12
N PRO A 71 -19.35 -9.13 -12.87
CA PRO A 71 -20.32 -9.34 -11.81
C PRO A 71 -21.64 -8.71 -12.21
N GLN A 72 -22.72 -9.46 -12.02
CA GLN A 72 -24.05 -9.00 -12.37
C GLN A 72 -24.42 -7.80 -11.49
N LYS A 73 -24.78 -6.69 -12.14
CA LYS A 73 -25.43 -5.57 -11.49
C LYS A 73 -26.93 -5.87 -11.34
N GLU A 74 -27.49 -5.51 -10.21
CA GLU A 74 -28.92 -5.42 -9.99
C GLU A 74 -29.44 -4.14 -10.63
N PHE A 75 -30.66 -4.21 -11.14
CA PHE A 75 -31.41 -3.07 -11.63
C PHE A 75 -32.38 -2.64 -10.54
N ALA A 76 -32.27 -1.39 -10.09
CA ALA A 76 -33.12 -0.82 -9.06
C ALA A 76 -34.00 0.29 -9.65
N LEU A 77 -35.28 0.26 -9.29
CA LEU A 77 -36.22 1.36 -9.46
C LEU A 77 -36.26 2.12 -8.14
N VAL A 78 -35.70 3.32 -8.11
CA VAL A 78 -35.54 4.14 -6.91
C VAL A 78 -36.60 5.24 -6.87
N LEU A 79 -37.20 5.42 -5.71
CA LEU A 79 -38.13 6.50 -5.40
C LEU A 79 -37.67 7.15 -4.10
N ASP A 80 -37.47 8.46 -4.13
CA ASP A 80 -37.18 9.23 -2.92
C ASP A 80 -38.46 9.41 -2.10
N THR A 81 -38.53 8.71 -0.96
CA THR A 81 -39.71 8.69 -0.07
C THR A 81 -39.82 9.93 0.82
N ASP A 82 -38.75 10.72 0.98
CA ASP A 82 -38.82 11.98 1.72
C ASP A 82 -39.56 13.03 0.89
N THR A 83 -39.28 13.05 -0.42
CA THR A 83 -39.96 13.93 -1.38
C THR A 83 -41.31 13.36 -1.84
N ASN A 84 -41.43 12.04 -1.96
CA ASN A 84 -42.62 11.35 -2.45
C ASN A 84 -43.04 10.20 -1.51
N PRO A 85 -43.67 10.50 -0.36
CA PRO A 85 -44.03 9.49 0.63
C PRO A 85 -45.05 8.46 0.08
N VAL A 86 -44.81 7.19 0.41
CA VAL A 86 -45.64 6.04 0.01
C VAL A 86 -46.10 5.30 1.25
N ASP A 87 -47.41 5.10 1.38
CA ASP A 87 -48.01 4.43 2.54
C ASP A 87 -47.97 2.90 2.40
N GLU A 88 -48.15 2.39 1.18
CA GLU A 88 -48.20 0.96 0.89
C GLU A 88 -47.48 0.62 -0.41
N LEU A 89 -46.70 -0.47 -0.37
CA LEU A 89 -46.08 -1.09 -1.53
C LEU A 89 -46.57 -2.54 -1.63
N ARG A 90 -47.15 -2.89 -2.78
CA ARG A 90 -47.53 -4.27 -3.11
C ARG A 90 -47.08 -4.63 -4.52
N TYR A 91 -46.82 -5.90 -4.76
CA TYR A 91 -46.44 -6.39 -6.08
C TYR A 91 -47.24 -7.62 -6.48
N GLU A 92 -47.49 -7.76 -7.77
CA GLU A 92 -48.18 -8.92 -8.35
C GLU A 92 -47.40 -9.42 -9.57
N LYS A 93 -47.25 -10.74 -9.67
CA LYS A 93 -46.62 -11.41 -10.82
C LYS A 93 -47.64 -12.28 -11.52
N GLU A 94 -48.15 -11.82 -12.66
CA GLU A 94 -49.20 -12.50 -13.41
C GLU A 94 -48.97 -12.32 -14.92
N GLY A 95 -49.17 -13.39 -15.71
CA GLY A 95 -49.03 -13.35 -17.17
C GLY A 95 -47.64 -12.91 -17.65
N GLY A 96 -46.59 -13.25 -16.90
CA GLY A 96 -45.20 -12.86 -17.21
C GLY A 96 -44.88 -11.39 -16.95
N LYS A 97 -45.79 -10.61 -16.35
CA LYS A 97 -45.58 -9.21 -15.98
C LYS A 97 -45.39 -9.07 -14.48
N LEU A 98 -44.43 -8.25 -14.05
CA LEU A 98 -44.33 -7.76 -12.68
C LEU A 98 -45.04 -6.40 -12.62
N ARG A 99 -46.07 -6.29 -11.78
CA ARG A 99 -46.74 -5.02 -11.48
C ARG A 99 -46.37 -4.61 -10.07
N ILE A 100 -45.92 -3.39 -9.91
CA ILE A 100 -45.66 -2.75 -8.62
C ILE A 100 -46.76 -1.70 -8.44
N PHE A 101 -47.48 -1.78 -7.33
CA PHE A 101 -48.48 -0.79 -6.96
C PHE A 101 -47.96 -0.04 -5.74
N LEU A 102 -47.96 1.28 -5.85
CA LEU A 102 -47.61 2.19 -4.77
C LEU A 102 -48.87 2.98 -4.42
N SER A 103 -49.12 3.16 -3.13
CA SER A 103 -50.17 4.04 -2.61
C SER A 103 -49.52 5.32 -2.09
N PRO A 104 -49.24 6.31 -2.96
CA PRO A 104 -48.57 7.54 -2.56
C PRO A 104 -49.54 8.52 -1.88
N GLN A 105 -49.03 9.38 -1.01
CA GLN A 105 -49.84 10.44 -0.40
C GLN A 105 -50.19 11.56 -1.40
N HIS A 106 -49.41 11.69 -2.47
CA HIS A 106 -49.56 12.68 -3.54
C HIS A 106 -49.43 12.02 -4.92
N GLU A 107 -49.83 12.71 -5.99
CA GLU A 107 -49.73 12.16 -7.35
C GLU A 107 -48.26 11.90 -7.73
N LEU A 108 -47.94 10.65 -8.10
CA LEU A 108 -46.63 10.25 -8.59
C LEU A 108 -46.56 10.38 -10.11
N THR A 109 -45.55 11.09 -10.60
CA THR A 109 -45.21 11.15 -12.03
C THR A 109 -44.04 10.22 -12.35
N LYS A 110 -43.80 9.96 -13.65
CA LYS A 110 -42.68 9.12 -14.09
C LYS A 110 -41.32 9.67 -13.65
N ASP A 111 -41.22 10.99 -13.56
CA ASP A 111 -39.97 11.69 -13.22
C ASP A 111 -39.59 11.57 -11.74
N ALA A 112 -40.51 11.08 -10.90
CA ALA A 112 -40.23 10.76 -9.50
C ALA A 112 -39.36 9.50 -9.35
N PHE A 113 -39.24 8.68 -10.40
CA PHE A 113 -38.49 7.43 -10.37
C PHE A 113 -37.14 7.56 -11.05
N GLN A 114 -36.13 6.94 -10.45
CA GLN A 114 -34.79 6.82 -11.00
C GLN A 114 -34.47 5.36 -11.27
N LEU A 115 -33.72 5.10 -12.35
CA LEU A 115 -33.23 3.76 -12.67
C LEU A 115 -31.75 3.69 -12.36
N GLU A 116 -31.36 2.71 -11.55
CA GLU A 116 -29.99 2.55 -11.12
C GLU A 116 -29.48 1.13 -11.39
N HIS A 117 -28.18 1.02 -11.65
CA HIS A 117 -27.49 -0.25 -11.80
C HIS A 117 -26.38 -0.36 -10.76
N ARG A 118 -26.59 -1.21 -9.76
CA ARG A 118 -25.65 -1.35 -8.64
C ARG A 118 -25.21 -2.80 -8.49
N TYR A 119 -24.04 -3.03 -7.91
CA TYR A 119 -23.65 -4.39 -7.54
C TYR A 119 -24.47 -4.87 -6.34
N MET A 120 -24.69 -6.18 -6.24
CA MET A 120 -25.32 -6.75 -5.04
C MET A 120 -24.55 -6.33 -3.77
N PRO A 121 -25.25 -5.95 -2.69
CA PRO A 121 -24.60 -5.53 -1.47
C PRO A 121 -23.65 -6.58 -0.92
N SER A 122 -22.42 -6.18 -0.59
CA SER A 122 -21.42 -7.06 0.00
C SER A 122 -21.47 -6.99 1.53
N ASP A 123 -21.16 -8.10 2.19
CA ASP A 123 -21.06 -8.14 3.66
C ASP A 123 -19.77 -7.43 4.14
N MET A 124 -18.76 -7.42 3.27
CA MET A 124 -17.46 -6.80 3.48
C MET A 124 -16.91 -6.26 2.17
N ILE A 125 -16.17 -5.14 2.22
CA ILE A 125 -15.47 -4.58 1.07
C ILE A 125 -13.98 -4.39 1.37
N ILE A 126 -13.13 -4.73 0.40
CA ILE A 126 -11.71 -4.42 0.38
C ILE A 126 -11.46 -3.42 -0.75
N ALA A 127 -11.00 -2.21 -0.39
CA ALA A 127 -10.71 -1.14 -1.32
C ALA A 127 -9.21 -1.05 -1.62
N LEU A 128 -8.84 -1.04 -2.90
CA LEU A 128 -7.46 -0.95 -3.40
C LEU A 128 -7.31 0.24 -4.34
N GLY A 129 -6.17 0.94 -4.30
CA GLY A 129 -5.82 1.94 -5.32
C GLY A 129 -6.62 3.24 -5.29
N PHE A 130 -7.34 3.55 -4.21
CA PHE A 130 -8.01 4.84 -4.05
C PHE A 130 -7.01 5.91 -3.59
N ALA A 131 -7.03 7.06 -4.26
CA ALA A 131 -6.15 8.17 -3.91
C ALA A 131 -6.62 8.93 -2.65
N ASN A 132 -7.91 8.86 -2.33
CA ASN A 132 -8.54 9.58 -1.22
C ASN A 132 -9.80 8.84 -0.74
N GLU A 133 -10.26 9.16 0.48
CA GLU A 133 -11.46 8.55 1.06
C GLU A 133 -12.76 8.98 0.36
N THR A 134 -12.81 10.19 -0.19
CA THR A 134 -13.99 10.70 -0.90
C THR A 134 -14.36 9.82 -2.09
N ASP A 135 -13.37 9.33 -2.84
CA ASP A 135 -13.59 8.42 -3.95
C ASP A 135 -14.12 7.06 -3.47
N ILE A 136 -13.66 6.57 -2.30
CA ILE A 136 -14.18 5.33 -1.70
C ILE A 136 -15.66 5.53 -1.35
N THR A 137 -15.97 6.59 -0.60
CA THR A 137 -17.34 6.90 -0.18
C THR A 137 -18.27 7.01 -1.38
N ARG A 138 -17.86 7.75 -2.43
CA ARG A 138 -18.63 7.85 -3.67
C ARG A 138 -18.89 6.47 -4.28
N THR A 139 -17.87 5.63 -4.43
CA THR A 139 -18.03 4.28 -5.00
C THR A 139 -18.96 3.39 -4.17
N LEU A 140 -18.90 3.47 -2.84
CA LEU A 140 -19.79 2.73 -1.95
C LEU A 140 -21.24 3.19 -2.04
N GLU A 141 -21.47 4.50 -2.20
CA GLU A 141 -22.81 5.09 -2.32
C GLU A 141 -23.43 4.86 -3.70
N THR A 142 -22.64 4.89 -4.78
CA THR A 142 -23.16 4.84 -6.15
C THR A 142 -23.20 3.44 -6.75
N ASP A 143 -22.16 2.64 -6.52
CA ASP A 143 -21.94 1.41 -7.28
C ASP A 143 -21.99 0.16 -6.41
N THR A 144 -21.34 0.17 -5.25
CA THR A 144 -21.09 -1.03 -4.44
C THR A 144 -21.61 -0.86 -3.02
N PRO A 145 -22.92 -1.00 -2.80
CA PRO A 145 -23.50 -0.86 -1.47
C PRO A 145 -22.86 -1.83 -0.48
N LEU A 146 -22.51 -1.31 0.70
CA LEU A 146 -21.93 -2.06 1.80
C LEU A 146 -23.00 -2.25 2.89
N LYS A 147 -23.23 -3.48 3.33
CA LYS A 147 -24.23 -3.74 4.38
C LYS A 147 -23.81 -3.23 5.76
N ASN A 148 -22.50 -3.24 6.03
CA ASN A 148 -21.93 -2.83 7.31
C ASN A 148 -20.70 -1.97 7.07
N THR A 149 -20.78 -0.68 7.39
CA THR A 149 -19.67 0.27 7.21
C THR A 149 -18.41 -0.10 8.00
N ALA A 150 -18.53 -0.84 9.10
CA ALA A 150 -17.39 -1.35 9.86
C ALA A 150 -16.64 -2.52 9.17
N ALA A 151 -17.16 -3.03 8.05
CA ALA A 151 -16.57 -4.10 7.26
C ALA A 151 -15.89 -3.58 5.98
N LEU A 152 -15.29 -2.39 6.06
CA LEU A 152 -14.46 -1.80 5.01
C LEU A 152 -12.98 -1.92 5.40
N ILE A 153 -12.19 -2.62 4.58
CA ILE A 153 -10.73 -2.55 4.65
C ILE A 153 -10.24 -1.66 3.51
N ASN A 154 -9.62 -0.53 3.85
CA ASN A 154 -8.90 0.29 2.87
C ASN A 154 -7.42 -0.12 2.87
N LEU A 155 -6.97 -0.78 1.80
CA LEU A 155 -5.55 -1.08 1.56
C LEU A 155 -4.95 -0.14 0.51
N SER A 156 -5.64 0.96 0.20
CA SER A 156 -5.11 1.96 -0.71
C SER A 156 -3.96 2.68 -0.04
N HIS A 157 -2.82 2.74 -0.73
CA HIS A 157 -1.68 3.51 -0.28
C HIS A 157 -2.03 4.99 -0.42
N ILE A 158 -2.67 5.58 0.59
CA ILE A 158 -2.72 7.03 0.73
C ILE A 158 -1.28 7.42 1.02
N PRO A 159 -0.54 8.07 0.08
CA PRO A 159 0.71 8.68 0.47
C PRO A 159 0.30 9.69 1.53
N SER A 160 0.69 9.49 2.78
CA SER A 160 0.35 10.43 3.84
C SER A 160 0.67 11.83 3.33
N GLU A 161 -0.18 12.80 3.64
CA GLU A 161 -0.05 14.22 3.26
C GLU A 161 1.30 14.86 3.71
N ALA A 162 2.23 14.09 4.28
CA ALA A 162 3.61 14.45 4.58
C ALA A 162 4.56 14.49 3.36
N LEU A 163 4.11 14.21 2.14
CA LEU A 163 4.89 14.53 0.93
C LEU A 163 4.79 16.03 0.61
N LYS A 164 5.40 16.86 1.48
CA LYS A 164 5.76 18.23 1.12
C LYS A 164 6.59 18.19 -0.15
N LYS A 165 6.00 18.74 -1.21
CA LYS A 165 6.45 18.81 -2.61
C LYS A 165 7.81 19.51 -2.86
N ASP A 166 8.59 19.83 -1.83
CA ASP A 166 9.73 20.74 -1.97
C ASP A 166 11.12 20.15 -1.61
N ALA A 167 11.28 18.83 -1.43
CA ALA A 167 12.57 18.27 -1.00
C ALA A 167 13.08 17.01 -1.73
N LEU A 168 12.40 16.53 -2.77
CA LEU A 168 12.95 15.45 -3.60
C LEU A 168 13.57 16.04 -4.88
N PRO A 169 14.89 15.85 -5.13
CA PRO A 169 15.51 16.27 -6.38
C PRO A 169 14.76 15.61 -7.56
N SER A 170 14.11 16.44 -8.37
CA SER A 170 13.18 16.07 -9.43
C SER A 170 13.82 15.43 -10.67
N THR A 171 14.87 14.61 -10.50
CA THR A 171 15.65 14.10 -11.65
C THR A 171 16.16 12.66 -11.58
N ASN A 172 15.97 11.89 -10.50
CA ASN A 172 16.31 10.47 -10.55
C ASN A 172 15.15 9.64 -11.09
N LYS A 173 15.22 9.35 -12.40
CA LYS A 173 14.48 8.24 -13.02
C LYS A 173 14.88 6.96 -12.29
N TRP A 174 14.02 6.54 -11.38
CA TRP A 174 14.05 5.20 -10.81
C TRP A 174 13.80 4.17 -11.91
N ASP A 175 14.87 3.75 -12.57
CA ASP A 175 14.79 2.71 -13.59
C ASP A 175 14.61 1.32 -12.97
N ILE A 176 14.38 0.33 -13.82
CA ILE A 176 14.20 -1.06 -13.38
C ILE A 176 15.42 -1.61 -12.63
N GLY A 177 16.63 -1.10 -12.92
CA GLY A 177 17.86 -1.49 -12.24
C GLY A 177 17.87 -0.98 -10.80
N ALA A 178 17.53 0.30 -10.61
CA ALA A 178 17.42 0.92 -9.30
C ALA A 178 16.34 0.25 -8.44
N MET A 179 15.18 -0.09 -9.01
CA MET A 179 14.13 -0.86 -8.34
C MET A 179 14.59 -2.28 -7.95
N LYS A 180 15.34 -2.95 -8.82
CA LYS A 180 15.94 -4.26 -8.50
C LYS A 180 17.00 -4.17 -7.40
N LEU A 181 17.77 -3.08 -7.35
CA LEU A 181 18.75 -2.87 -6.28
C LEU A 181 18.04 -2.61 -4.95
N TRP A 182 16.97 -1.82 -4.98
CA TRP A 182 16.14 -1.53 -3.82
C TRP A 182 15.51 -2.82 -3.24
N SER A 183 14.95 -3.69 -4.08
CA SER A 183 14.41 -4.97 -3.62
C SER A 183 15.47 -5.92 -3.05
N ARG A 184 16.68 -5.92 -3.61
CA ARG A 184 17.84 -6.67 -3.07
C ARG A 184 18.30 -6.14 -1.72
N ALA A 185 18.32 -4.83 -1.54
CA ALA A 185 18.63 -4.19 -0.27
C ALA A 185 17.62 -4.61 0.80
N LEU A 186 16.32 -4.58 0.46
CA LEU A 186 15.25 -5.01 1.35
C LEU A 186 15.33 -6.48 1.73
N LEU A 187 15.57 -7.37 0.76
CA LEU A 187 15.71 -8.81 1.03
C LEU A 187 16.88 -9.14 1.97
N ARG A 188 17.91 -8.31 1.97
CA ARG A 188 19.09 -8.43 2.84
C ARG A 188 19.11 -7.38 3.93
N SER A 189 17.93 -6.93 4.33
CA SER A 189 17.79 -6.01 5.45
C SER A 189 17.22 -6.69 6.67
N TYR A 190 17.54 -6.13 7.83
CA TYR A 190 16.86 -6.43 9.07
C TYR A 190 16.79 -5.17 9.92
N VAL A 191 15.86 -5.18 10.86
CA VAL A 191 15.74 -4.12 11.87
C VAL A 191 16.16 -4.70 13.21
N GLU A 192 17.03 -3.97 13.90
CA GLU A 192 17.49 -4.35 15.24
C GLU A 192 16.39 -4.13 16.30
N ASP A 193 16.42 -4.94 17.35
CA ASP A 193 15.45 -4.94 18.45
C ASP A 193 15.11 -3.52 18.94
N LYS A 194 13.82 -3.31 19.23
CA LYS A 194 13.21 -2.01 19.56
C LYS A 194 13.12 -1.02 18.38
N ASN A 195 13.26 -1.49 17.14
CA ASN A 195 12.99 -0.70 15.92
C ASN A 195 13.88 0.56 15.80
N THR A 196 15.11 0.50 16.31
CA THR A 196 15.98 1.70 16.41
C THR A 196 16.96 1.85 15.26
N VAL A 197 17.37 0.74 14.62
CA VAL A 197 18.38 0.74 13.56
C VAL A 197 17.96 -0.20 12.44
N PHE A 198 17.94 0.32 11.22
CA PHE A 198 17.79 -0.46 9.99
C PHE A 198 19.16 -0.80 9.41
N TRP A 199 19.37 -2.07 9.08
CA TRP A 199 20.60 -2.58 8.47
C TRP A 199 20.28 -3.17 7.10
N ALA A 200 21.09 -2.91 6.08
CA ALA A 200 21.04 -3.58 4.79
C ALA A 200 22.45 -3.90 4.26
N PHE A 201 22.59 -5.05 3.61
CA PHE A 201 23.89 -5.57 3.15
C PHE A 201 23.87 -5.81 1.65
N LEU A 202 24.71 -5.09 0.91
CA LEU A 202 24.77 -5.09 -0.56
C LEU A 202 26.13 -5.59 -1.06
N PRO A 203 26.28 -6.90 -1.35
CA PRO A 203 27.48 -7.42 -1.99
C PRO A 203 27.66 -6.85 -3.41
N LYS A 204 28.89 -6.87 -3.93
CA LYS A 204 29.23 -6.26 -5.23
C LYS A 204 28.40 -6.82 -6.40
N GLU A 205 28.00 -8.08 -6.32
CA GLU A 205 27.19 -8.75 -7.35
C GLU A 205 25.81 -8.11 -7.51
N ASP A 206 25.28 -7.44 -6.48
CA ASP A 206 24.00 -6.74 -6.60
C ASP A 206 24.11 -5.55 -7.54
N PHE A 207 25.13 -4.70 -7.38
CA PHE A 207 25.40 -3.57 -8.28
C PHE A 207 25.65 -4.03 -9.71
N GLN A 208 26.41 -5.12 -9.89
CA GLN A 208 26.69 -5.71 -11.20
C GLN A 208 25.42 -6.24 -11.88
N LYS A 209 24.56 -6.97 -11.15
CA LYS A 209 23.32 -7.54 -11.68
C LYS A 209 22.25 -6.49 -11.98
N THR A 210 22.31 -5.33 -11.32
CA THR A 210 21.35 -4.24 -11.52
C THR A 210 21.88 -3.15 -12.44
N ASN A 211 23.15 -3.22 -12.82
CA ASN A 211 23.86 -2.18 -13.57
C ASN A 211 23.71 -0.80 -12.92
N GLN A 212 23.89 -0.72 -11.60
CA GLN A 212 23.74 0.51 -10.82
C GLN A 212 25.07 0.91 -10.17
N PRO A 213 25.40 2.22 -10.13
CA PRO A 213 26.59 2.70 -9.44
C PRO A 213 26.36 2.78 -7.92
N THR A 214 27.42 2.75 -7.12
CA THR A 214 27.35 2.93 -5.65
C THR A 214 26.87 4.33 -5.25
N SER A 215 27.01 5.32 -6.15
CA SER A 215 26.50 6.69 -5.94
C SER A 215 24.97 6.79 -5.82
N ILE A 216 24.23 5.73 -6.18
CA ILE A 216 22.76 5.70 -6.01
C ILE A 216 22.34 5.54 -4.54
N LEU A 217 23.21 5.02 -3.67
CA LEU A 217 22.84 4.60 -2.31
C LEU A 217 22.21 5.70 -1.44
N PRO A 218 22.70 6.96 -1.43
CA PRO A 218 22.05 8.02 -0.66
C PRO A 218 20.62 8.31 -1.14
N ALA A 219 20.43 8.42 -2.45
CA ALA A 219 19.10 8.62 -3.03
C ALA A 219 18.20 7.42 -2.74
N LEU A 220 18.77 6.21 -2.79
CA LEU A 220 18.04 4.99 -2.51
C LEU A 220 17.53 4.97 -1.08
N LEU A 221 18.42 5.17 -0.11
CA LEU A 221 18.10 5.19 1.32
C LEU A 221 17.08 6.29 1.67
N ALA A 222 17.19 7.46 1.07
CA ALA A 222 16.23 8.54 1.22
C ALA A 222 14.83 8.12 0.75
N HIS A 223 14.71 7.51 -0.44
CA HIS A 223 13.41 7.04 -0.93
C HIS A 223 12.87 5.86 -0.12
N MET A 224 13.73 4.94 0.35
CA MET A 224 13.29 3.85 1.23
C MET A 224 12.57 4.42 2.46
N GLY A 225 13.14 5.46 3.07
CA GLY A 225 12.57 6.08 4.25
C GLY A 225 11.36 6.97 4.01
N VAL A 226 11.03 7.29 2.76
CA VAL A 226 9.80 7.98 2.38
C VAL A 226 8.68 6.98 2.13
N VAL A 227 9.00 5.86 1.47
CA VAL A 227 8.00 4.84 1.10
C VAL A 227 7.69 3.90 2.26
N MET A 228 8.63 3.71 3.20
CA MET A 228 8.47 2.81 4.33
C MET A 228 8.78 3.54 5.63
N GLU A 229 8.11 3.15 6.71
CA GLU A 229 8.38 3.61 8.09
C GLU A 229 9.69 2.99 8.62
N LEU A 230 10.82 3.34 7.99
CA LEU A 230 12.13 2.87 8.44
C LEU A 230 12.53 3.55 9.76
N PRO A 231 13.23 2.81 10.64
CA PRO A 231 13.86 3.35 11.84
C PRO A 231 14.59 4.69 11.65
N PRO A 232 14.71 5.51 12.72
CA PRO A 232 15.40 6.79 12.70
C PRO A 232 16.83 6.70 12.17
N LEU A 233 17.55 5.62 12.49
CA LEU A 233 18.92 5.39 12.04
C LEU A 233 18.98 4.25 11.01
N ARG A 234 19.65 4.49 9.89
CA ARG A 234 19.64 3.62 8.72
C ARG A 234 21.06 3.42 8.21
N LEU A 235 21.43 2.15 8.02
CA LEU A 235 22.77 1.71 7.70
C LEU A 235 22.72 0.83 6.45
N ILE A 236 23.43 1.24 5.40
CA ILE A 236 23.70 0.39 4.25
C ILE A 236 25.18 0.04 4.26
N LEU A 237 25.48 -1.24 4.37
CA LEU A 237 26.82 -1.78 4.15
C LEU A 237 26.91 -2.25 2.71
N TRP A 238 27.96 -1.88 1.98
CA TRP A 238 28.15 -2.35 0.61
C TRP A 238 29.59 -2.73 0.31
N GLN A 239 29.77 -3.62 -0.66
CA GLN A 239 31.07 -3.93 -1.24
C GLN A 239 31.31 -3.08 -2.49
N ASP A 240 32.33 -2.25 -2.44
CA ASP A 240 32.83 -1.48 -3.55
C ASP A 240 33.71 -2.36 -4.46
N GLN A 241 33.55 -2.22 -5.76
CA GLN A 241 34.35 -2.96 -6.74
C GLN A 241 35.68 -2.27 -7.05
N ASP A 242 35.77 -0.97 -6.77
CA ASP A 242 36.93 -0.16 -7.13
C ASP A 242 38.10 -0.33 -6.15
N PHE A 243 37.85 -0.96 -4.99
CA PHE A 243 38.83 -1.20 -3.94
C PHE A 243 38.99 -2.71 -3.70
N PRO A 244 40.06 -3.38 -4.15
CA PRO A 244 40.20 -4.83 -4.02
C PRO A 244 40.55 -5.31 -2.60
N ALA A 245 41.15 -4.44 -1.78
CA ALA A 245 41.36 -4.65 -0.35
C ALA A 245 40.50 -3.65 0.43
N ASN A 246 39.93 -4.08 1.56
CA ASN A 246 39.11 -3.24 2.43
C ASN A 246 37.90 -2.60 1.71
N ASN A 247 37.19 -3.45 0.98
CA ASN A 247 36.19 -3.05 0.01
C ASN A 247 34.79 -2.86 0.59
N VAL A 248 34.60 -3.12 1.88
CA VAL A 248 33.31 -2.88 2.54
C VAL A 248 33.29 -1.46 3.10
N HIS A 249 32.16 -0.78 2.86
CA HIS A 249 31.89 0.57 3.30
C HIS A 249 30.51 0.64 3.97
N ILE A 250 30.28 1.65 4.79
CA ILE A 250 29.04 1.86 5.54
C ILE A 250 28.51 3.26 5.22
N LEU A 251 27.25 3.33 4.80
CA LEU A 251 26.51 4.57 4.58
C LEU A 251 25.55 4.69 5.76
N VAL A 252 25.73 5.76 6.52
CA VAL A 252 24.91 6.09 7.68
C VAL A 252 24.02 7.27 7.32
N SER A 253 22.73 7.11 7.54
CA SER A 253 21.72 8.17 7.39
C SER A 253 20.81 8.15 8.60
N GLY A 254 20.43 9.33 9.09
CA GLY A 254 19.62 9.47 10.29
C GLY A 254 18.58 10.58 10.14
N THR A 255 17.44 10.43 10.82
CA THR A 255 16.46 11.52 10.97
C THR A 255 16.93 12.58 11.96
N ASP A 256 17.81 12.22 12.89
CA ASP A 256 18.45 13.11 13.85
C ASP A 256 19.88 13.46 13.41
N PRO A 257 20.14 14.70 12.96
CA PRO A 257 21.47 15.15 12.54
C PRO A 257 22.53 15.04 13.64
N ASP A 258 22.16 15.23 14.90
CA ASP A 258 23.11 15.23 16.03
C ASP A 258 23.69 13.83 16.24
N VAL A 259 22.85 12.80 16.12
CA VAL A 259 23.29 11.40 16.19
C VAL A 259 24.27 11.08 15.05
N VAL A 260 23.98 11.53 13.82
CA VAL A 260 24.88 11.31 12.67
C VAL A 260 26.21 12.04 12.87
N MET A 261 26.18 13.26 13.41
CA MET A 261 27.39 14.02 13.75
C MET A 261 28.22 13.36 14.85
N GLN A 262 27.59 12.80 15.88
CA GLN A 262 28.28 12.06 16.94
C GLN A 262 28.98 10.81 16.39
N ILE A 263 28.31 10.08 15.49
CA ILE A 263 28.92 8.93 14.78
C ILE A 263 30.10 9.42 13.94
N ALA A 264 29.94 10.52 13.21
CA ALA A 264 30.99 11.08 12.36
C ALA A 264 32.24 11.47 13.17
N GLN A 265 32.06 12.11 14.33
CA GLN A 265 33.14 12.46 15.24
C GLN A 265 33.84 11.22 15.80
N ALA A 266 33.08 10.20 16.23
CA ALA A 266 33.65 8.97 16.78
C ALA A 266 34.39 8.13 15.73
N ALA A 267 33.99 8.23 14.46
CA ALA A 267 34.62 7.55 13.33
C ALA A 267 35.69 8.41 12.62
N GLU A 268 36.02 9.59 13.15
CA GLU A 268 37.01 10.54 12.59
C GLU A 268 36.76 10.87 11.11
N THR A 269 35.51 11.10 10.75
CA THR A 269 35.07 11.34 9.37
C THR A 269 34.05 12.48 9.29
N SER A 270 33.78 12.98 8.08
CA SER A 270 32.91 14.13 7.86
C SER A 270 31.55 13.72 7.28
N VAL A 271 30.49 14.41 7.70
CA VAL A 271 29.15 14.28 7.12
C VAL A 271 29.06 15.09 5.82
N THR A 272 28.54 14.48 4.75
CA THR A 272 28.30 15.13 3.46
C THR A 272 26.84 14.96 3.07
N ASN A 273 26.13 16.07 2.83
CA ASN A 273 24.70 16.07 2.47
C ASN A 273 23.82 15.26 3.43
N GLY A 274 24.06 15.41 4.74
CA GLY A 274 23.31 14.70 5.79
C GLY A 274 23.60 13.20 5.90
N ASN A 275 24.53 12.67 5.12
CA ASN A 275 24.94 11.27 5.19
C ASN A 275 26.41 11.16 5.60
N LEU A 276 26.73 10.08 6.29
CA LEU A 276 28.10 9.75 6.66
C LEU A 276 28.55 8.49 5.93
N THR A 277 29.79 8.48 5.43
CA THR A 277 30.42 7.29 4.83
C THR A 277 31.64 6.89 5.63
N ILE A 278 31.65 5.65 6.11
CA ILE A 278 32.78 5.02 6.80
C ILE A 278 33.35 3.96 5.85
N ARG A 279 34.66 3.99 5.60
CA ARG A 279 35.34 3.12 4.62
C ARG A 279 36.39 2.26 5.30
N GLY A 280 36.81 1.19 4.63
CA GLY A 280 38.04 0.50 4.96
C GLY A 280 37.89 -0.87 5.66
N PHE A 281 36.77 -1.56 5.51
CA PHE A 281 36.55 -2.86 6.14
C PHE A 281 36.81 -4.02 5.17
N ALA A 282 37.43 -5.11 5.64
CA ALA A 282 37.74 -6.27 4.81
C ALA A 282 36.50 -7.11 4.47
N ASN A 283 35.51 -7.13 5.35
CA ASN A 283 34.27 -7.89 5.17
C ASN A 283 33.09 -7.27 5.94
N PHE A 284 31.87 -7.74 5.65
CA PHE A 284 30.63 -7.24 6.28
C PHE A 284 30.60 -7.45 7.79
N SER A 285 31.11 -8.57 8.28
CA SER A 285 31.10 -8.88 9.72
C SER A 285 31.99 -7.89 10.50
N GLU A 286 33.16 -7.57 9.98
CA GLU A 286 34.06 -6.55 10.55
C GLU A 286 33.38 -5.17 10.58
N ALA A 287 32.83 -4.74 9.44
CA ALA A 287 32.13 -3.47 9.32
C ALA A 287 30.95 -3.35 10.30
N GLU A 288 30.15 -4.42 10.42
CA GLU A 288 29.04 -4.46 11.35
C GLU A 288 29.50 -4.38 12.81
N VAL A 289 30.53 -5.15 13.19
CA VAL A 289 31.07 -5.15 14.56
C VAL A 289 31.61 -3.77 14.94
N GLU A 290 32.37 -3.13 14.07
CA GLU A 290 32.90 -1.78 14.32
C GLU A 290 31.78 -0.75 14.41
N MET A 291 30.80 -0.80 13.52
CA MET A 291 29.64 0.09 13.60
C MET A 291 28.85 -0.10 14.90
N ARG A 292 28.67 -1.34 15.36
CA ARG A 292 28.01 -1.62 16.64
C ARG A 292 28.79 -1.07 17.84
N LYS A 293 30.12 -1.09 17.81
CA LYS A 293 30.94 -0.46 18.85
C LYS A 293 30.72 1.06 18.88
N LEU A 294 30.68 1.70 17.70
CA LEU A 294 30.39 3.14 17.58
C LEU A 294 28.99 3.48 18.11
N LEU A 295 27.97 2.69 17.77
CA LEU A 295 26.62 2.94 18.28
C LEU A 295 26.51 2.80 19.80
N LYS A 296 27.28 1.89 20.40
CA LYS A 296 27.34 1.71 21.86
C LYS A 296 28.05 2.84 22.59
N SER A 297 29.05 3.49 21.99
CA SER A 297 29.74 4.63 22.63
C SER A 297 28.89 5.90 22.63
N ILE A 298 27.89 5.99 21.75
CA ILE A 298 27.07 7.18 21.53
C ILE A 298 25.75 7.13 22.29
N LYS A 299 25.21 5.93 22.55
CA LYS A 299 24.09 5.75 23.48
C LYS A 299 24.64 5.60 24.90
N PRO A 300 24.67 6.65 25.74
CA PRO A 300 24.91 6.43 27.16
C PRO A 300 23.80 5.50 27.69
N GLU A 301 24.17 4.51 28.48
CA GLU A 301 23.21 3.59 29.12
C GLU A 301 22.11 4.43 29.80
N ALA A 302 20.89 4.29 29.30
CA ALA A 302 19.68 4.86 29.89
C ALA A 302 19.10 3.88 30.92
#